data_AF-A0A819K4W3-F1
#
_entry.id   AF-A0A819K4W3-F1
#
_cell.length_a   1.000
_cell.length_b   1.000
_cell.length_c   1.000
_cell.angle_alpha   90.00
_cell.angle_beta   90.00
_cell.angle_gamma   90.00
#
_symmetry.space_group_name_H-M   'P 1'
#
loop_
_entity.id
_entity.type
_entity.pdbx_description
1 polymer ?
#
loop_
_entity_poly.entity_id
_entity_poly.type
_entity_poly.pdbx_seq_one_letter_code
_entity_poly.pdbx_strand_id
1 'polypeptide(L)'
;MKMDDTVDVDESIVVNLNPTRMQALFEHFRKRKLIWIIVLIILIVAIIVNLIVIIKMNKGKGEKTSTTQITTVEIKTATVAHITTEQTAGKPAQITTTEKATQITTETTATEEFIPSIIINEETKWKQSATTVAGGNGRGNALNQLKQPQSIYVDEDSESVYIADSENYRIVRWKFGAKNGTIVAGGKGRGEEIDQMQQPFDIVLDKEKTSLIICDRYNRRVIRQSLQNSQDIQILISDISCWGLAMNNNGELYTSEYREHQVRRWQKGYKEGTRVAGGHGQGNLLNQLNGPMYIFVDKDHSVYVADSGNNRVMKWMKHANEGTLVAQGEASGGNLNSLMEPIGVIADHVGNIYVSNDHAFQIKRWSPGAKEGVPVVGEKQLGSDGPTELSHPYDLSFDRQGNLYVLSYGTNRLQKFVIDRD
;
A
#
# COMPACT_ATOMS: atom_id res chain seq x y z
N MET A 1 41.28 -15.81 -37.01
CA MET A 1 41.77 -16.73 -35.97
C MET A 1 41.07 -16.32 -34.68
N LYS A 2 40.31 -17.23 -34.07
CA LYS A 2 39.45 -17.04 -32.88
C LYS A 2 40.27 -16.86 -31.59
N MET A 3 39.67 -16.21 -30.60
CA MET A 3 39.73 -16.47 -29.14
C MET A 3 38.74 -15.46 -28.51
N ASP A 4 37.46 -15.77 -28.31
CA ASP A 4 36.87 -16.44 -27.13
C ASP A 4 37.81 -16.67 -25.94
N ASP A 5 37.62 -15.87 -24.88
CA ASP A 5 38.00 -16.22 -23.51
C ASP A 5 36.71 -16.38 -22.70
N THR A 6 36.26 -17.63 -22.61
CA THR A 6 35.31 -18.11 -21.61
C THR A 6 36.11 -18.60 -20.41
N VAL A 7 35.85 -18.03 -19.23
CA VAL A 7 36.39 -18.55 -17.97
C VAL A 7 35.39 -19.59 -17.46
N ASP A 8 35.73 -20.86 -17.66
CA ASP A 8 35.09 -22.00 -17.03
C ASP A 8 35.48 -22.04 -15.54
N VAL A 9 34.50 -22.11 -14.65
CA VAL A 9 34.73 -22.47 -13.24
C VAL A 9 33.84 -23.68 -12.94
N ASP A 10 34.37 -24.86 -13.27
CA ASP A 10 33.81 -26.14 -12.86
C ASP A 10 34.28 -26.46 -11.44
N GLU A 11 33.45 -26.21 -10.43
CA GLU A 11 33.60 -26.77 -9.09
C GLU A 11 32.35 -27.60 -8.75
N SER A 12 32.27 -28.82 -9.31
CA SER A 12 31.34 -29.84 -8.85
C SER A 12 31.79 -30.39 -7.48
N ILE A 13 31.08 -30.01 -6.40
CA ILE A 13 31.25 -30.62 -5.08
C ILE A 13 30.57 -32.00 -5.09
N VAL A 14 31.34 -33.05 -5.34
CA VAL A 14 30.86 -34.44 -5.22
C VAL A 14 30.98 -34.89 -3.76
N VAL A 15 29.88 -34.87 -3.00
CA VAL A 15 29.81 -35.49 -1.67
C VAL A 15 29.48 -36.97 -1.85
N ASN A 16 30.48 -37.84 -1.77
CA ASN A 16 30.33 -39.27 -1.95
C ASN A 16 29.86 -39.94 -0.64
N LEU A 17 28.55 -40.19 -0.51
CA LEU A 17 27.98 -40.87 0.66
C LEU A 17 27.89 -42.38 0.41
N ASN A 18 28.57 -43.18 1.24
CA ASN A 18 28.66 -44.64 1.13
C ASN A 18 27.25 -45.30 1.18
N PRO A 19 26.78 -45.96 0.11
CA PRO A 19 25.42 -46.49 -0.01
C PRO A 19 25.07 -47.50 1.09
N THR A 20 26.05 -48.31 1.50
CA THR A 20 25.87 -49.40 2.46
C THR A 20 25.60 -48.88 3.88
N ARG A 21 26.16 -47.71 4.24
CA ARG A 21 25.90 -47.07 5.54
C ARG A 21 24.54 -46.37 5.57
N MET A 22 24.09 -45.81 4.45
CA MET A 22 22.75 -45.20 4.35
C MET A 22 21.64 -46.23 4.43
N GLN A 23 21.80 -47.41 3.82
CA GLN A 23 20.82 -48.49 3.88
C GLN A 23 20.65 -49.06 5.30
N ALA A 24 21.76 -49.20 6.05
CA ALA A 24 21.72 -49.63 7.44
C ALA A 24 21.09 -48.57 8.37
N LEU A 25 21.33 -47.28 8.11
CA LEU A 25 20.64 -46.18 8.81
C LEU A 25 19.13 -46.20 8.53
N PHE A 26 18.74 -46.35 7.26
CA PHE A 26 17.32 -46.34 6.85
C PHE A 26 16.53 -47.48 7.49
N GLU A 27 17.06 -48.70 7.52
CA GLU A 27 16.40 -49.85 8.16
C GLU A 27 16.34 -49.71 9.69
N HIS A 28 17.34 -49.09 10.33
CA HIS A 28 17.31 -48.83 11.78
C HIS A 28 16.24 -47.81 12.18
N PHE A 29 15.99 -46.79 11.35
CA PHE A 29 15.00 -45.75 11.62
C PHE A 29 13.58 -46.07 11.12
N ARG A 30 13.40 -47.07 10.26
CA ARG A 30 12.07 -47.55 9.81
C ARG A 30 11.23 -48.19 10.93
N LYS A 31 11.87 -48.70 12.00
CA LYS A 31 11.20 -49.42 13.09
C LYS A 31 10.77 -48.56 14.29
N ARG A 32 11.14 -47.29 14.35
CA ARG A 32 10.71 -46.35 15.41
C ARG A 32 10.21 -45.10 14.72
N LYS A 33 8.97 -44.66 14.97
CA LYS A 33 8.31 -43.49 14.34
C LYS A 33 9.15 -42.21 14.44
N LEU A 34 10.17 -42.05 13.59
CA LEU A 34 11.19 -41.01 13.65
C LEU A 34 11.40 -40.32 12.29
N ILE A 35 10.42 -40.43 11.38
CA ILE A 35 10.45 -39.80 10.05
C ILE A 35 10.63 -38.27 10.16
N TRP A 36 10.07 -37.64 11.19
CA TRP A 36 10.20 -36.20 11.44
C TRP A 36 11.64 -35.74 11.74
N ILE A 37 12.48 -36.60 12.33
CA ILE A 37 13.87 -36.25 12.63
C ILE A 37 14.71 -36.28 11.35
N ILE A 38 14.43 -37.21 10.43
CA ILE A 38 15.11 -37.25 9.12
C ILE A 38 14.73 -36.02 8.29
N VAL A 39 13.45 -35.64 8.27
CA VAL A 39 12.97 -34.43 7.59
C VAL A 39 13.62 -33.17 8.18
N LEU A 40 13.73 -33.09 9.51
CA LEU A 40 14.38 -31.97 10.19
C LEU A 40 15.89 -31.88 9.87
N ILE A 41 16.60 -33.00 9.83
CA ILE A 41 18.03 -33.04 9.46
C ILE A 41 18.23 -32.58 8.02
N ILE A 42 17.37 -33.02 7.09
CA ILE A 42 17.43 -32.58 5.68
C ILE A 42 17.18 -31.07 5.57
N LEU A 43 16.21 -30.53 6.32
CA LEU A 43 15.93 -29.08 6.35
C LEU A 43 17.11 -28.29 6.89
N ILE A 44 17.75 -28.76 7.97
CA ILE A 44 18.91 -28.11 8.59
C ILE A 44 20.10 -28.11 7.62
N VAL A 45 20.36 -29.24 6.93
CA VAL A 45 21.43 -29.32 5.93
C VAL A 45 21.16 -28.36 4.78
N ALA A 46 19.92 -28.26 4.29
CA ALA A 46 19.55 -27.31 3.24
C ALA A 46 19.77 -25.84 3.66
N ILE A 47 19.40 -25.48 4.90
CA ILE A 47 19.63 -24.13 5.45
C ILE A 47 21.12 -23.81 5.55
N ILE A 48 21.93 -24.75 6.04
CA ILE A 48 23.38 -24.56 6.19
C ILE A 48 24.05 -24.38 4.82
N VAL A 49 23.67 -25.17 3.82
CA VAL A 49 24.18 -25.02 2.44
C VAL A 49 23.81 -23.64 1.90
N ASN A 50 22.58 -23.18 2.08
CA ASN A 50 22.14 -21.86 1.62
C ASN A 50 22.91 -20.72 2.31
N LEU A 51 23.16 -20.84 3.63
CA LEU A 51 23.91 -19.85 4.40
C LEU A 51 25.38 -19.76 3.95
N ILE A 52 26.01 -20.90 3.61
CA ILE A 52 27.38 -20.96 3.11
C ILE A 52 27.49 -20.28 1.74
N VAL A 53 26.50 -20.46 0.87
CA VAL A 53 26.43 -19.80 -0.45
C VAL A 53 26.33 -18.28 -0.28
N ILE A 54 25.45 -17.79 0.59
CA ILE A 54 25.28 -16.36 0.87
C ILE A 54 26.56 -15.73 1.44
N ILE A 55 27.23 -16.40 2.37
CA ILE A 55 28.48 -15.90 2.98
C ILE A 55 29.62 -15.86 1.95
N LYS A 56 29.71 -16.84 1.03
CA LYS A 56 30.69 -16.81 -0.07
C LYS A 56 30.40 -15.70 -1.08
N MET A 57 29.13 -15.40 -1.37
CA MET A 57 28.75 -14.30 -2.28
C MET A 57 29.08 -12.90 -1.71
N ASN A 58 29.00 -12.73 -0.39
CA ASN A 58 29.29 -11.44 0.27
C ASN A 58 30.77 -11.14 0.52
N LYS A 59 31.67 -12.15 0.47
CA LYS A 59 33.12 -11.92 0.69
C LYS A 59 33.88 -11.40 -0.54
N GLY A 60 33.22 -11.18 -1.67
CA GLY A 60 33.88 -10.86 -2.95
C GLY A 60 33.57 -9.51 -3.60
N LYS A 61 32.75 -8.63 -3.01
CA LYS A 61 32.36 -7.37 -3.67
C LYS A 61 32.47 -6.16 -2.75
N GLY A 62 33.56 -5.40 -2.92
CA GLY A 62 33.57 -3.98 -2.60
C GLY A 62 32.64 -3.21 -3.54
N GLU A 63 31.98 -2.20 -3.00
CA GLU A 63 31.08 -1.21 -3.62
C GLU A 63 30.98 -1.24 -5.16
N LYS A 64 30.11 -2.09 -5.71
CA LYS A 64 29.34 -1.83 -6.93
C LYS A 64 27.99 -2.51 -6.85
N THR A 65 26.96 -1.78 -7.29
CA THR A 65 25.57 -2.19 -7.47
C THR A 65 25.46 -3.65 -7.89
N SER A 66 24.78 -4.47 -7.08
CA SER A 66 24.61 -5.90 -7.35
C SER A 66 23.12 -6.25 -7.45
N THR A 67 22.69 -6.60 -8.67
CA THR A 67 21.43 -7.27 -8.93
C THR A 67 21.44 -8.60 -8.18
N THR A 68 20.51 -8.79 -7.24
CA THR A 68 20.32 -10.07 -6.56
C THR A 68 19.24 -10.84 -7.30
N GLN A 69 19.62 -11.84 -8.10
CA GLN A 69 18.65 -12.79 -8.65
C GLN A 69 18.34 -13.83 -7.57
N ILE A 70 17.07 -13.93 -7.18
CA ILE A 70 16.59 -15.01 -6.31
C ILE A 70 15.95 -16.06 -7.21
N THR A 71 16.61 -17.19 -7.40
CA THR A 71 16.03 -18.35 -8.08
C THR A 71 15.23 -19.15 -7.07
N THR A 72 13.90 -19.09 -7.14
CA THR A 72 13.03 -19.95 -6.32
C THR A 72 12.92 -21.32 -6.98
N VAL A 73 13.38 -22.38 -6.32
CA VAL A 73 13.22 -23.76 -6.79
C VAL A 73 11.98 -24.37 -6.12
N GLU A 74 10.89 -24.51 -6.87
CA GLU A 74 9.70 -25.21 -6.39
C GLU A 74 9.86 -26.71 -6.65
N ILE A 75 9.95 -27.53 -5.59
CA ILE A 75 10.04 -29.00 -5.71
C ILE A 75 8.64 -29.58 -5.49
N LYS A 76 7.94 -29.94 -6.56
CA LYS A 76 6.66 -30.68 -6.48
C LYS A 76 6.93 -32.19 -6.51
N THR A 77 6.91 -32.83 -5.35
CA THR A 77 6.91 -34.30 -5.24
C THR A 77 5.49 -34.83 -5.15
N ALA A 78 5.03 -35.56 -6.17
CA ALA A 78 3.82 -36.38 -6.08
C ALA A 78 4.21 -37.86 -6.12
N THR A 79 4.03 -38.58 -5.03
CA THR A 79 4.21 -40.03 -4.97
C THR A 79 2.84 -40.69 -5.00
N VAL A 80 2.49 -41.38 -6.09
CA VAL A 80 1.31 -42.25 -6.16
C VAL A 80 1.79 -43.69 -6.25
N ALA A 81 1.54 -44.49 -5.21
CA ALA A 81 1.76 -45.92 -5.24
C ALA A 81 0.47 -46.62 -5.67
N HIS A 82 0.46 -47.29 -6.83
CA HIS A 82 -0.59 -48.25 -7.15
C HIS A 82 -0.20 -49.62 -6.59
N ILE A 83 -1.08 -50.21 -5.78
CA ILE A 83 -0.93 -51.57 -5.25
C ILE A 83 -1.86 -52.47 -6.04
N THR A 84 -1.32 -53.39 -6.83
CA THR A 84 -2.06 -54.52 -7.38
C THR A 84 -1.61 -55.80 -6.69
N THR A 85 -2.57 -56.62 -6.27
CA THR A 85 -2.30 -57.95 -5.70
C THR A 85 -2.84 -58.99 -6.67
N GLU A 86 -1.97 -59.83 -7.23
CA GLU A 86 -2.37 -61.10 -7.83
C GLU A 86 -2.02 -62.22 -6.85
N GLN A 87 -3.05 -62.86 -6.29
CA GLN A 87 -2.88 -64.10 -5.54
C GLN A 87 -2.98 -65.28 -6.50
N THR A 88 -1.88 -66.01 -6.67
CA THR A 88 -1.92 -67.41 -7.08
C THR A 88 -1.36 -68.26 -5.95
N ALA A 89 -2.09 -69.33 -5.61
CA ALA A 89 -1.76 -70.19 -4.48
C ALA A 89 -0.37 -70.82 -4.64
N GLY A 90 0.53 -70.57 -3.68
CA GLY A 90 1.81 -71.28 -3.54
C GLY A 90 3.10 -70.47 -3.76
N LYS A 91 3.07 -69.15 -4.00
CA LYS A 91 4.28 -68.29 -4.04
C LYS A 91 4.07 -66.95 -3.31
N PRO A 92 5.14 -66.33 -2.75
CA PRO A 92 5.04 -65.03 -2.06
C PRO A 92 4.69 -63.91 -3.06
N ALA A 93 3.88 -62.94 -2.61
CA ALA A 93 3.44 -61.80 -3.41
C ALA A 93 4.64 -60.96 -3.89
N GLN A 94 4.70 -60.67 -5.20
CA GLN A 94 5.67 -59.72 -5.75
C GLN A 94 5.11 -58.29 -5.65
N ILE A 95 5.90 -57.40 -5.04
CA ILE A 95 5.62 -55.96 -4.96
C ILE A 95 6.48 -55.28 -6.02
N THR A 96 5.85 -54.63 -6.99
CA THR A 96 6.56 -53.87 -8.04
C THR A 96 6.27 -52.39 -7.85
N THR A 97 7.24 -51.62 -7.37
CA THR A 97 7.20 -50.16 -7.33
C THR A 97 7.77 -49.60 -8.63
N THR A 98 7.05 -48.68 -9.28
CA THR A 98 7.54 -47.95 -10.46
C THR A 98 7.81 -46.51 -10.04
N GLU A 99 9.07 -46.07 -10.02
CA GLU A 99 9.42 -44.66 -9.84
C GLU A 99 9.16 -43.90 -11.15
N LYS A 100 8.27 -42.91 -11.14
CA LYS A 100 8.13 -41.97 -12.25
C LYS A 100 9.16 -40.86 -12.06
N ALA A 101 9.98 -40.64 -13.08
CA ALA A 101 11.05 -39.65 -13.09
C ALA A 101 10.54 -38.24 -12.71
N THR A 102 11.24 -37.62 -11.75
CA THR A 102 11.04 -36.25 -11.30
C THR A 102 11.45 -35.29 -12.42
N GLN A 103 10.51 -34.57 -13.02
CA GLN A 103 10.86 -33.43 -13.88
C GLN A 103 11.05 -32.19 -13.01
N ILE A 104 12.27 -31.66 -13.03
CA ILE A 104 12.62 -30.36 -12.45
C ILE A 104 12.36 -29.33 -13.54
N THR A 105 11.31 -28.53 -13.39
CA THR A 105 11.08 -27.35 -14.23
C THR A 105 11.57 -26.12 -13.48
N THR A 106 12.61 -25.46 -14.02
CA THR A 106 13.07 -24.16 -13.57
C THR A 106 12.26 -23.08 -14.29
N GLU A 107 11.36 -22.41 -13.58
CA GLU A 107 10.76 -21.17 -14.07
C GLU A 107 11.61 -19.99 -13.58
N THR A 108 12.32 -19.36 -14.51
CA THR A 108 12.98 -18.07 -14.26
C THR A 108 11.93 -16.98 -14.41
N THR A 109 11.25 -16.62 -13.33
CA THR A 109 10.51 -15.36 -13.28
C THR A 109 11.53 -14.24 -13.13
N ALA A 110 11.61 -13.38 -14.16
CA ALA A 110 12.30 -12.11 -14.03
C ALA A 110 11.58 -11.31 -12.94
N THR A 111 12.22 -11.19 -11.77
CA THR A 111 11.83 -10.16 -10.81
C THR A 111 12.02 -8.83 -11.50
N GLU A 112 10.98 -7.99 -11.50
CA GLU A 112 11.09 -6.58 -11.86
C GLU A 112 12.38 -6.01 -11.27
N GLU A 113 13.14 -5.24 -12.06
CA GLU A 113 14.26 -4.49 -11.55
C GLU A 113 13.80 -3.75 -10.28
N PHE A 114 14.39 -4.13 -9.13
CA PHE A 114 14.34 -3.30 -7.94
C PHE A 114 15.20 -2.07 -8.25
N ILE A 115 14.66 -1.15 -9.05
CA ILE A 115 15.08 0.23 -9.02
C ILE A 115 14.85 0.63 -7.57
N PRO A 116 15.87 1.08 -6.80
CA PRO A 116 15.62 1.58 -5.46
C PRO A 116 14.60 2.71 -5.61
N SER A 117 13.34 2.40 -5.30
CA SER A 117 12.28 3.38 -5.14
C SER A 117 12.88 4.45 -4.26
N ILE A 118 12.90 5.69 -4.71
CA ILE A 118 13.50 6.78 -3.94
C ILE A 118 12.93 6.71 -2.52
N ILE A 119 13.80 6.36 -1.58
CA ILE A 119 13.44 6.04 -0.20
C ILE A 119 13.25 7.39 0.47
N ILE A 120 12.00 7.83 0.62
CA ILE A 120 11.66 8.77 1.69
C ILE A 120 12.16 8.12 2.97
N ASN A 121 13.18 8.72 3.57
CA ASN A 121 13.84 8.27 4.77
C ASN A 121 13.70 9.33 5.88
N GLU A 122 14.23 9.02 7.05
CA GLU A 122 14.14 9.90 8.22
C GLU A 122 14.80 11.28 8.00
N GLU A 123 15.73 11.40 7.05
CA GLU A 123 16.42 12.66 6.73
C GLU A 123 15.80 13.41 5.54
N THR A 124 14.78 12.83 4.89
CA THR A 124 14.18 13.45 3.70
C THR A 124 13.54 14.78 4.07
N LYS A 125 13.98 15.82 3.35
CA LYS A 125 13.44 17.17 3.42
C LYS A 125 12.85 17.55 2.07
N TRP A 126 11.95 18.51 2.07
CA TRP A 126 11.37 19.07 0.87
C TRP A 126 11.72 20.54 0.78
N LYS A 127 11.95 21.00 -0.45
CA LYS A 127 12.06 22.43 -0.73
C LYS A 127 10.77 23.10 -0.28
N GLN A 128 10.89 24.22 0.42
CA GLN A 128 9.73 24.98 0.91
C GLN A 128 9.02 25.75 -0.22
N SER A 129 9.67 25.86 -1.39
CA SER A 129 9.03 26.34 -2.61
C SER A 129 8.21 25.23 -3.27
N ALA A 130 6.99 25.57 -3.68
CA ALA A 130 6.05 24.66 -4.29
C ALA A 130 5.70 25.09 -5.71
N THR A 131 5.34 24.12 -6.56
CA THR A 131 4.76 24.37 -7.88
C THR A 131 3.28 24.05 -7.86
N THR A 132 2.44 24.91 -8.44
CA THR A 132 1.01 24.60 -8.58
C THR A 132 0.81 23.59 -9.71
N VAL A 133 0.23 22.44 -9.39
CA VAL A 133 -0.07 21.35 -10.33
C VAL A 133 -1.45 21.52 -10.94
N ALA A 134 -2.42 21.96 -10.13
CA ALA A 134 -3.81 22.17 -10.54
C ALA A 134 -4.47 23.29 -9.72
N GLY A 135 -5.47 23.94 -10.31
CA GLY A 135 -6.15 25.09 -9.72
C GLY A 135 -5.29 26.37 -9.74
N GLY A 136 -5.48 27.23 -8.74
CA GLY A 136 -4.68 28.46 -8.56
C GLY A 136 -5.10 29.65 -9.42
N ASN A 137 -6.15 29.51 -10.23
CA ASN A 137 -6.74 30.59 -11.03
C ASN A 137 -8.01 31.18 -10.37
N GLY A 138 -8.02 31.22 -9.04
CA GLY A 138 -9.18 31.59 -8.23
C GLY A 138 -10.19 30.46 -8.02
N ARG A 139 -11.08 30.68 -7.05
CA ARG A 139 -12.20 29.77 -6.75
C ARG A 139 -13.26 29.86 -7.83
N GLY A 140 -13.66 28.75 -8.43
CA GLY A 140 -14.70 28.74 -9.46
C GLY A 140 -14.88 27.38 -10.12
N ASN A 141 -15.64 27.34 -11.21
CA ASN A 141 -16.03 26.12 -11.92
C ASN A 141 -15.42 25.99 -13.33
N ALA A 142 -14.61 26.96 -13.77
CA ALA A 142 -13.86 26.83 -15.02
C ALA A 142 -12.91 25.62 -14.96
N LEU A 143 -12.45 25.14 -16.11
CA LEU A 143 -11.57 23.95 -16.18
C LEU A 143 -10.15 24.21 -15.65
N ASN A 144 -9.75 25.46 -15.44
CA ASN A 144 -8.52 25.85 -14.75
C ASN A 144 -8.73 26.27 -13.29
N GLN A 145 -9.94 26.11 -12.77
CA GLN A 145 -10.33 26.48 -11.41
C GLN A 145 -10.80 25.26 -10.63
N LEU A 146 -10.67 25.36 -9.31
CA LEU A 146 -11.22 24.41 -8.34
C LEU A 146 -12.10 25.17 -7.34
N LYS A 147 -13.03 24.47 -6.71
CA LYS A 147 -13.90 25.00 -5.66
C LYS A 147 -14.00 23.97 -4.55
N GLN A 148 -13.33 24.27 -3.43
CA GLN A 148 -13.31 23.45 -2.22
C GLN A 148 -12.98 21.97 -2.53
N PRO A 149 -11.84 21.71 -3.19
CA PRO A 149 -11.44 20.36 -3.51
C PRO A 149 -11.13 19.60 -2.21
N GLN A 150 -11.45 18.30 -2.17
CA GLN A 150 -11.34 17.49 -0.95
C GLN A 150 -10.19 16.48 -1.00
N SER A 151 -10.04 15.76 -2.12
CA SER A 151 -9.12 14.62 -2.29
C SER A 151 -8.36 14.68 -3.61
N ILE A 152 -7.18 14.04 -3.63
CA ILE A 152 -6.39 13.77 -4.82
C ILE A 152 -6.07 12.28 -4.98
N TYR A 153 -5.89 11.85 -6.22
CA TYR A 153 -5.22 10.59 -6.53
C TYR A 153 -4.16 10.85 -7.61
N VAL A 154 -2.89 10.63 -7.28
CA VAL A 154 -1.76 10.81 -8.20
C VAL A 154 -1.51 9.50 -8.95
N ASP A 155 -1.72 9.52 -10.26
CA ASP A 155 -1.44 8.39 -11.15
C ASP A 155 -0.28 8.71 -12.09
N GLU A 156 0.92 8.30 -11.67
CA GLU A 156 2.15 8.53 -12.44
C GLU A 156 2.18 7.78 -13.77
N ASP A 157 1.51 6.63 -13.89
CA ASP A 157 1.52 5.84 -15.13
C ASP A 157 0.78 6.55 -16.27
N SER A 158 -0.27 7.31 -15.93
CA SER A 158 -0.99 8.14 -16.90
C SER A 158 -0.60 9.61 -16.84
N GLU A 159 0.48 9.93 -16.12
CA GLU A 159 0.99 11.29 -15.87
C GLU A 159 -0.12 12.27 -15.47
N SER A 160 -0.99 11.84 -14.55
CA SER A 160 -2.20 12.58 -14.20
C SER A 160 -2.45 12.61 -12.70
N VAL A 161 -3.17 13.63 -12.27
CA VAL A 161 -3.80 13.69 -10.96
C VAL A 161 -5.31 13.79 -11.15
N TYR A 162 -6.05 13.02 -10.36
CA TYR A 162 -7.49 13.12 -10.25
C TYR A 162 -7.80 13.93 -9.00
N ILE A 163 -8.80 14.79 -9.05
CA ILE A 163 -9.14 15.70 -7.97
C ILE A 163 -10.65 15.68 -7.75
N ALA A 164 -11.07 15.43 -6.51
CA ALA A 164 -12.45 15.61 -6.10
C ALA A 164 -12.74 17.11 -5.93
N ASP A 165 -13.36 17.74 -6.93
CA ASP A 165 -13.70 19.16 -6.96
C ASP A 165 -15.12 19.37 -6.41
N SER A 166 -15.22 19.29 -5.09
CA SER A 166 -16.44 18.82 -4.42
C SER A 166 -17.62 19.78 -4.49
N GLU A 167 -17.38 21.10 -4.41
CA GLU A 167 -18.44 22.10 -4.57
C GLU A 167 -18.83 22.36 -6.03
N ASN A 168 -18.06 21.81 -6.97
CA ASN A 168 -18.43 21.75 -8.38
C ASN A 168 -19.04 20.39 -8.77
N TYR A 169 -19.24 19.49 -7.79
CA TYR A 169 -19.93 18.20 -7.96
C TYR A 169 -19.31 17.33 -9.07
N ARG A 170 -17.98 17.30 -9.14
CA ARG A 170 -17.25 16.65 -10.24
C ARG A 170 -15.90 16.09 -9.78
N ILE A 171 -15.40 15.13 -10.53
CA ILE A 171 -13.99 14.72 -10.49
C ILE A 171 -13.30 15.27 -11.75
N VAL A 172 -12.17 15.93 -11.54
CA VAL A 172 -11.37 16.52 -12.61
C VAL A 172 -10.04 15.78 -12.71
N ARG A 173 -9.69 15.34 -13.91
CA ARG A 173 -8.36 14.84 -14.24
C ARG A 173 -7.49 15.97 -14.78
N TRP A 174 -6.31 16.14 -14.21
CA TRP A 174 -5.27 17.06 -14.66
C TRP A 174 -4.05 16.27 -15.12
N LYS A 175 -3.67 16.38 -16.38
CA LYS A 175 -2.37 15.87 -16.84
C LYS A 175 -1.25 16.75 -16.29
N PHE A 176 -0.11 16.18 -15.95
CA PHE A 176 1.04 16.95 -15.49
C PHE A 176 1.46 18.00 -16.53
N GLY A 177 1.65 19.25 -16.08
CA GLY A 177 1.95 20.39 -16.95
C GLY A 177 0.75 21.00 -17.68
N ALA A 178 -0.45 20.41 -17.61
CA ALA A 178 -1.64 20.97 -18.26
C ALA A 178 -2.18 22.21 -17.53
N LYS A 179 -2.63 23.21 -18.30
CA LYS A 179 -3.25 24.44 -17.75
C LYS A 179 -4.70 24.27 -17.32
N ASN A 180 -5.39 23.27 -17.89
CA ASN A 180 -6.80 22.98 -17.64
C ASN A 180 -6.97 21.49 -17.35
N GLY A 181 -7.89 21.18 -16.45
CA GLY A 181 -8.35 19.82 -16.21
C GLY A 181 -9.45 19.41 -17.19
N THR A 182 -9.79 18.12 -17.14
CA THR A 182 -10.90 17.51 -17.90
C THR A 182 -11.84 16.82 -16.91
N ILE A 183 -13.14 17.04 -17.05
CA ILE A 183 -14.13 16.36 -16.20
C ILE A 183 -14.18 14.90 -16.62
N VAL A 184 -13.99 13.99 -15.65
CA VAL A 184 -13.98 12.53 -15.89
C VAL A 184 -15.10 11.80 -15.16
N ALA A 185 -15.72 12.45 -14.18
CA ALA A 185 -16.88 11.94 -13.46
C ALA A 185 -17.72 13.12 -12.90
N GLY A 186 -19.03 12.94 -12.78
CA GLY A 186 -19.95 13.99 -12.32
C GLY A 186 -20.03 15.18 -13.30
N GLY A 187 -20.14 16.40 -12.76
CA GLY A 187 -20.21 17.63 -13.56
C GLY A 187 -21.59 17.91 -14.18
N LYS A 188 -22.61 17.14 -13.79
CA LYS A 188 -24.01 17.30 -14.24
C LYS A 188 -24.88 18.03 -13.21
N GLY A 189 -24.24 18.87 -12.40
CA GLY A 189 -24.86 19.53 -11.26
C GLY A 189 -25.00 18.61 -10.04
N ARG A 190 -25.50 19.21 -8.96
CA ARG A 190 -25.83 18.50 -7.73
C ARG A 190 -27.08 17.64 -7.94
N GLY A 191 -27.03 16.38 -7.50
CA GLY A 191 -28.20 15.50 -7.48
C GLY A 191 -27.85 14.07 -7.12
N GLU A 192 -28.86 13.20 -7.13
CA GLU A 192 -28.80 11.81 -6.68
C GLU A 192 -28.76 10.79 -7.84
N GLU A 193 -28.97 11.26 -9.08
CA GLU A 193 -28.85 10.43 -10.28
C GLU A 193 -27.48 9.76 -10.36
N ILE A 194 -27.38 8.63 -11.07
CA ILE A 194 -26.17 7.79 -11.07
C ILE A 194 -24.92 8.52 -11.58
N ASP A 195 -25.11 9.54 -12.42
CA ASP A 195 -24.07 10.38 -13.02
C ASP A 195 -23.99 11.80 -12.41
N GLN A 196 -24.76 12.06 -11.36
CA GLN A 196 -24.69 13.25 -10.53
C GLN A 196 -23.99 12.93 -9.20
N MET A 197 -23.48 13.97 -8.53
CA MET A 197 -22.78 13.83 -7.25
C MET A 197 -23.23 14.90 -6.28
N GLN A 198 -23.07 14.61 -4.99
CA GLN A 198 -23.27 15.58 -3.92
C GLN A 198 -22.08 15.55 -2.95
N GLN A 199 -21.12 16.44 -3.22
CA GLN A 199 -19.82 16.54 -2.55
C GLN A 199 -19.03 15.23 -2.62
N PRO A 200 -18.45 14.87 -3.80
CA PRO A 200 -17.46 13.81 -3.84
C PRO A 200 -16.33 14.16 -2.89
N PHE A 201 -16.03 13.28 -1.93
CA PHE A 201 -15.10 13.58 -0.85
C PHE A 201 -13.73 12.95 -1.11
N ASP A 202 -13.71 11.64 -1.35
CA ASP A 202 -12.48 10.89 -1.58
C ASP A 202 -12.55 10.03 -2.84
N ILE A 203 -11.40 9.78 -3.45
CA ILE A 203 -11.27 9.07 -4.72
C ILE A 203 -10.07 8.11 -4.72
N VAL A 204 -10.26 6.95 -5.32
CA VAL A 204 -9.16 6.04 -5.69
C VAL A 204 -9.36 5.50 -7.09
N LEU A 205 -8.29 5.05 -7.72
CA LEU A 205 -8.41 4.20 -8.90
C LEU A 205 -8.64 2.74 -8.48
N ASP A 206 -9.36 1.98 -9.31
CA ASP A 206 -9.36 0.53 -9.17
C ASP A 206 -7.99 -0.07 -9.50
N LYS A 207 -7.80 -1.34 -9.13
CA LYS A 207 -6.51 -2.05 -9.29
C LYS A 207 -5.95 -1.97 -10.71
N GLU A 208 -6.81 -2.09 -11.71
CA GLU A 208 -6.44 -2.07 -13.13
C GLU A 208 -6.31 -0.63 -13.69
N LYS A 209 -6.56 0.39 -12.85
CA LYS A 209 -6.60 1.82 -13.22
C LYS A 209 -7.54 2.12 -14.37
N THR A 210 -8.59 1.31 -14.51
CA THR A 210 -9.62 1.46 -15.53
C THR A 210 -10.82 2.26 -15.04
N SER A 211 -10.99 2.41 -13.73
CA SER A 211 -12.16 3.04 -13.13
C SER A 211 -11.80 3.94 -11.97
N LEU A 212 -12.57 5.00 -11.79
CA LEU A 212 -12.61 5.76 -10.55
C LEU A 212 -13.56 5.10 -9.57
N ILE A 213 -13.14 4.95 -8.32
CA ILE A 213 -14.00 4.66 -7.19
C ILE A 213 -14.13 5.94 -6.37
N ILE A 214 -15.37 6.39 -6.15
CA ILE A 214 -15.65 7.73 -5.66
C ILE A 214 -16.58 7.64 -4.46
N CYS A 215 -16.17 8.28 -3.38
CA CYS A 215 -16.95 8.48 -2.18
C CYS A 215 -17.89 9.69 -2.37
N ASP A 216 -19.15 9.44 -2.68
CA ASP A 216 -20.18 10.45 -2.94
C ASP A 216 -20.95 10.73 -1.64
N ARG A 217 -20.30 11.52 -0.77
CA ARG A 217 -20.57 11.59 0.68
C ARG A 217 -22.03 11.86 1.02
N TYR A 218 -22.67 12.86 0.41
CA TYR A 218 -24.04 13.21 0.80
C TYR A 218 -25.12 12.41 0.09
N ASN A 219 -24.79 11.78 -1.03
CA ASN A 219 -25.62 10.71 -1.60
C ASN A 219 -25.42 9.38 -0.85
N ARG A 220 -24.57 9.37 0.18
CA ARG A 220 -24.31 8.24 1.08
C ARG A 220 -23.93 6.96 0.34
N ARG A 221 -23.11 7.09 -0.70
CA ARG A 221 -22.74 5.97 -1.57
C ARG A 221 -21.29 6.02 -1.99
N VAL A 222 -20.78 4.86 -2.40
CA VAL A 222 -19.53 4.75 -3.16
C VAL A 222 -19.88 4.24 -4.54
N ILE A 223 -19.46 4.98 -5.57
CA ILE A 223 -19.70 4.63 -6.97
C ILE A 223 -18.40 4.24 -7.67
N ARG A 224 -18.52 3.41 -8.69
CA ARG A 224 -17.46 3.09 -9.64
C ARG A 224 -17.85 3.64 -11.01
N GLN A 225 -17.00 4.48 -11.60
CA GLN A 225 -17.18 5.02 -12.94
C GLN A 225 -16.00 4.63 -13.83
N SER A 226 -16.28 4.00 -14.97
CA SER A 226 -15.23 3.65 -15.94
C SER A 226 -14.62 4.91 -16.55
N LEU A 227 -13.29 4.91 -16.68
CA LEU A 227 -12.54 5.93 -17.41
C LEU A 227 -12.55 5.70 -18.93
N GLN A 228 -12.96 4.52 -19.40
CA GLN A 228 -13.05 4.18 -20.83
C GLN A 228 -14.47 4.38 -21.37
N ASN A 229 -15.50 4.15 -20.55
CA ASN A 229 -16.89 4.37 -20.90
C ASN A 229 -17.60 5.19 -19.80
N SER A 230 -17.83 6.47 -20.07
CA SER A 230 -18.45 7.38 -19.10
C SER A 230 -19.88 7.03 -18.70
N GLN A 231 -20.56 6.15 -19.45
CA GLN A 231 -21.90 5.65 -19.15
C GLN A 231 -21.88 4.39 -18.27
N ASP A 232 -20.73 3.73 -18.11
CA ASP A 232 -20.59 2.57 -17.22
C ASP A 232 -20.30 3.07 -15.80
N ILE A 233 -21.39 3.28 -15.06
CA ILE A 233 -21.39 3.72 -13.66
C ILE A 233 -22.17 2.72 -12.82
N GLN A 234 -21.61 2.34 -11.67
CA GLN A 234 -22.19 1.35 -10.76
C GLN A 234 -22.12 1.86 -9.32
N ILE A 235 -23.19 1.67 -8.55
CA ILE A 235 -23.15 1.83 -7.11
C ILE A 235 -22.50 0.58 -6.53
N LEU A 236 -21.36 0.75 -5.86
CA LEU A 236 -20.67 -0.36 -5.19
C LEU A 236 -21.17 -0.56 -3.76
N ILE A 237 -21.42 0.56 -3.06
CA ILE A 237 -21.83 0.56 -1.66
C ILE A 237 -22.88 1.66 -1.46
N SER A 238 -23.98 1.35 -0.77
CA SER A 238 -25.06 2.29 -0.46
C SER A 238 -25.23 2.49 1.04
N ASP A 239 -25.92 3.56 1.42
CA ASP A 239 -26.34 3.91 2.78
C ASP A 239 -25.21 4.15 3.79
N ILE A 240 -24.01 4.50 3.32
CA ILE A 240 -22.83 4.72 4.17
C ILE A 240 -22.46 6.19 4.30
N SER A 241 -21.98 6.60 5.49
CA SER A 241 -21.39 7.93 5.69
C SER A 241 -19.92 7.94 5.28
N CYS A 242 -19.62 7.68 4.01
CA CYS A 242 -18.24 7.66 3.52
C CYS A 242 -17.59 9.05 3.59
N TRP A 243 -16.42 9.15 4.22
CA TRP A 243 -15.57 10.35 4.28
C TRP A 243 -14.09 10.06 3.96
N GLY A 244 -13.77 8.84 3.61
CA GLY A 244 -12.41 8.42 3.33
C GLY A 244 -12.49 7.07 2.65
N LEU A 245 -11.65 6.87 1.67
CA LEU A 245 -11.71 5.75 0.75
C LEU A 245 -10.28 5.30 0.44
N ALA A 246 -10.00 4.04 0.71
CA ALA A 246 -8.73 3.42 0.32
C ALA A 246 -8.98 2.09 -0.36
N MET A 247 -8.08 1.69 -1.25
CA MET A 247 -8.07 0.37 -1.87
C MET A 247 -6.73 -0.31 -1.64
N ASN A 248 -6.74 -1.57 -1.26
CA ASN A 248 -5.52 -2.37 -1.17
C ASN A 248 -5.22 -3.10 -2.49
N ASN A 249 -4.04 -3.73 -2.58
CA ASN A 249 -3.59 -4.46 -3.77
C ASN A 249 -4.45 -5.68 -4.16
N ASN A 250 -5.35 -6.11 -3.28
CA ASN A 250 -6.32 -7.18 -3.53
C ASN A 250 -7.65 -6.65 -4.11
N GLY A 251 -7.82 -5.32 -4.21
CA GLY A 251 -9.05 -4.68 -4.65
C GLY A 251 -10.13 -4.61 -3.57
N GLU A 252 -9.78 -4.81 -2.29
CA GLU A 252 -10.69 -4.57 -1.18
C GLU A 252 -10.77 -3.06 -0.89
N LEU A 253 -11.98 -2.55 -0.73
CA LEU A 253 -12.23 -1.15 -0.38
C LEU A 253 -12.27 -0.99 1.13
N TYR A 254 -11.79 0.15 1.62
CA TYR A 254 -11.91 0.57 3.00
C TYR A 254 -12.61 1.92 3.01
N THR A 255 -13.57 2.11 3.92
CA THR A 255 -14.29 3.37 4.07
C THR A 255 -14.24 3.84 5.52
N SER A 256 -13.87 5.08 5.74
CA SER A 256 -14.12 5.73 7.02
C SER A 256 -15.57 6.21 7.06
N GLU A 257 -16.20 5.95 8.20
CA GLU A 257 -17.59 6.30 8.43
C GLU A 257 -17.68 7.28 9.59
N TYR A 258 -17.68 8.55 9.20
CA TYR A 258 -17.58 9.68 10.12
C TYR A 258 -18.65 9.63 11.22
N ARG A 259 -19.91 9.34 10.86
CA ARG A 259 -21.05 9.34 11.80
C ARG A 259 -21.10 8.10 12.67
N GLU A 260 -20.68 6.96 12.13
CA GLU A 260 -20.66 5.68 12.82
C GLU A 260 -19.36 5.46 13.61
N HIS A 261 -18.40 6.38 13.50
CA HIS A 261 -17.12 6.38 14.19
C HIS A 261 -16.35 5.07 14.01
N GLN A 262 -16.29 4.59 12.77
CA GLN A 262 -15.67 3.31 12.42
C GLN A 262 -15.00 3.36 11.05
N VAL A 263 -14.19 2.35 10.78
CA VAL A 263 -13.72 2.02 9.42
C VAL A 263 -14.24 0.64 9.07
N ARG A 264 -14.83 0.50 7.87
CA ARG A 264 -15.28 -0.78 7.32
C ARG A 264 -14.47 -1.16 6.09
N ARG A 265 -14.19 -2.46 5.95
CA ARG A 265 -13.58 -3.09 4.79
C ARG A 265 -14.66 -3.82 3.98
N TRP A 266 -14.64 -3.67 2.67
CA TRP A 266 -15.60 -4.20 1.72
C TRP A 266 -14.88 -5.07 0.71
N GLN A 267 -15.31 -6.33 0.62
CA GLN A 267 -14.82 -7.26 -0.39
C GLN A 267 -15.74 -7.23 -1.62
N LYS A 268 -15.16 -7.46 -2.79
CA LYS A 268 -15.94 -7.49 -4.03
C LYS A 268 -17.07 -8.52 -3.94
N GLY A 269 -18.30 -8.09 -4.22
CA GLY A 269 -19.50 -8.92 -4.17
C GLY A 269 -20.14 -9.06 -2.79
N TYR A 270 -19.53 -8.52 -1.73
CA TYR A 270 -20.13 -8.51 -0.39
C TYR A 270 -21.10 -7.34 -0.28
N LYS A 271 -22.27 -7.59 0.30
CA LYS A 271 -23.28 -6.56 0.57
C LYS A 271 -23.06 -5.81 1.88
N GLU A 272 -22.22 -6.35 2.76
CA GLU A 272 -21.94 -5.81 4.08
C GLU A 272 -20.43 -5.66 4.30
N GLY A 273 -20.03 -4.54 4.91
CA GLY A 273 -18.66 -4.26 5.26
C GLY A 273 -18.27 -4.88 6.60
N THR A 274 -17.05 -5.39 6.71
CA THR A 274 -16.47 -5.86 7.98
C THR A 274 -15.85 -4.68 8.71
N ARG A 275 -16.21 -4.46 9.98
CA ARG A 275 -15.54 -3.43 10.81
C ARG A 275 -14.07 -3.82 11.06
N VAL A 276 -13.16 -2.88 10.81
CA VAL A 276 -11.71 -3.08 10.97
C VAL A 276 -11.03 -2.06 11.90
N ALA A 277 -11.72 -0.96 12.23
CA ALA A 277 -11.30 -0.01 13.26
C ALA A 277 -12.51 0.69 13.88
N GLY A 278 -12.42 1.10 15.15
CA GLY A 278 -13.47 1.84 15.86
C GLY A 278 -14.78 1.06 16.05
N GLY A 279 -15.91 1.78 16.03
CA GLY A 279 -17.29 1.25 16.13
C GLY A 279 -17.69 0.72 17.51
N HIS A 280 -17.03 1.19 18.57
CA HIS A 280 -17.38 0.94 19.96
C HIS A 280 -17.97 2.19 20.64
N GLY A 281 -18.69 3.00 19.86
CA GLY A 281 -19.19 4.33 20.25
C GLY A 281 -18.19 5.46 19.99
N GLN A 282 -18.71 6.68 20.02
CA GLN A 282 -17.90 7.90 19.99
C GLN A 282 -17.05 7.99 21.25
N GLY A 283 -15.73 8.15 21.12
CA GLY A 283 -14.85 8.31 22.27
C GLY A 283 -13.37 8.23 21.91
N ASN A 284 -12.51 8.23 22.93
CA ASN A 284 -11.06 8.31 22.79
C ASN A 284 -10.31 7.07 23.33
N LEU A 285 -11.01 5.99 23.67
CA LEU A 285 -10.36 4.72 23.99
C LEU A 285 -9.64 4.15 22.76
N LEU A 286 -8.76 3.16 22.97
CA LEU A 286 -7.95 2.56 21.89
C LEU A 286 -8.80 1.80 20.87
N ASN A 287 -10.02 1.39 21.22
CA ASN A 287 -10.98 0.75 20.31
C ASN A 287 -12.11 1.69 19.84
N GLN A 288 -12.02 2.99 20.16
CA GLN A 288 -13.01 4.01 19.79
C GLN A 288 -12.41 5.04 18.84
N LEU A 289 -13.29 5.70 18.08
CA LEU A 289 -12.98 6.83 17.21
C LEU A 289 -13.98 7.95 17.49
N ASN A 290 -13.68 9.15 17.03
CA ASN A 290 -14.51 10.33 17.06
C ASN A 290 -14.36 11.10 15.75
N GLY A 291 -15.31 10.90 14.84
CA GLY A 291 -15.34 11.55 13.52
C GLY A 291 -14.11 11.23 12.66
N PRO A 292 -13.84 9.95 12.32
CA PRO A 292 -12.72 9.61 11.45
C PRO A 292 -12.91 10.21 10.05
N MET A 293 -11.88 10.87 9.52
CA MET A 293 -11.90 11.51 8.19
C MET A 293 -11.14 10.67 7.16
N TYR A 294 -9.86 10.92 6.86
CA TYR A 294 -9.14 10.07 5.91
C TYR A 294 -8.59 8.81 6.56
N ILE A 295 -8.30 7.84 5.68
CA ILE A 295 -7.64 6.59 6.02
C ILE A 295 -6.52 6.30 5.03
N PHE A 296 -5.48 5.64 5.53
CA PHE A 296 -4.43 5.04 4.70
C PHE A 296 -4.31 3.57 5.04
N VAL A 297 -4.13 2.72 4.02
CA VAL A 297 -3.97 1.28 4.18
C VAL A 297 -2.61 0.87 3.65
N ASP A 298 -1.76 0.34 4.53
CA ASP A 298 -0.43 -0.11 4.13
C ASP A 298 -0.44 -1.49 3.46
N LYS A 299 0.72 -1.90 2.94
CA LYS A 299 0.93 -3.20 2.27
C LYS A 299 0.62 -4.40 3.16
N ASP A 300 0.71 -4.23 4.49
CA ASP A 300 0.44 -5.27 5.48
C ASP A 300 -1.02 -5.24 5.95
N HIS A 301 -1.86 -4.44 5.28
CA HIS A 301 -3.27 -4.21 5.57
C HIS A 301 -3.53 -3.59 6.94
N SER A 302 -2.56 -2.85 7.48
CA SER A 302 -2.82 -1.98 8.62
C SER A 302 -3.55 -0.73 8.16
N VAL A 303 -4.51 -0.29 8.95
CA VAL A 303 -5.32 0.91 8.68
C VAL A 303 -4.87 2.03 9.59
N TYR A 304 -4.42 3.14 9.01
CA TYR A 304 -4.16 4.38 9.69
C TYR A 304 -5.38 5.26 9.54
N VAL A 305 -5.86 5.82 10.64
CA VAL A 305 -7.09 6.60 10.70
C VAL A 305 -6.77 7.96 11.27
N ALA A 306 -7.08 9.01 10.51
CA ALA A 306 -7.14 10.36 11.06
C ALA A 306 -8.41 10.47 11.93
N ASP A 307 -8.22 10.34 13.24
CA ASP A 307 -9.28 10.39 14.24
C ASP A 307 -9.51 11.85 14.66
N SER A 308 -10.06 12.61 13.71
CA SER A 308 -10.03 14.07 13.69
C SER A 308 -10.62 14.71 14.94
N GLY A 309 -11.76 14.20 15.42
CA GLY A 309 -12.41 14.70 16.64
C GLY A 309 -11.65 14.42 17.94
N ASN A 310 -10.64 13.55 17.90
CA ASN A 310 -9.74 13.26 19.02
C ASN A 310 -8.33 13.83 18.80
N ASN A 311 -8.08 14.59 17.73
CA ASN A 311 -6.79 15.21 17.42
C ASN A 311 -5.61 14.22 17.41
N ARG A 312 -5.83 13.03 16.83
CA ARG A 312 -4.83 11.94 16.81
C ARG A 312 -4.89 11.14 15.52
N VAL A 313 -3.82 10.38 15.27
CA VAL A 313 -3.80 9.31 14.27
C VAL A 313 -3.60 7.98 14.98
N MET A 314 -4.46 7.04 14.64
CA MET A 314 -4.48 5.70 15.21
C MET A 314 -4.21 4.66 14.12
N LYS A 315 -3.41 3.63 14.42
CA LYS A 315 -3.10 2.51 13.54
C LYS A 315 -3.76 1.23 14.07
N TRP A 316 -4.57 0.58 13.25
CA TRP A 316 -5.04 -0.79 13.50
C TRP A 316 -4.24 -1.76 12.64
N MET A 317 -3.54 -2.70 13.27
CA MET A 317 -3.00 -3.85 12.56
C MET A 317 -4.13 -4.75 12.08
N LYS A 318 -3.89 -5.52 11.03
CA LYS A 318 -4.86 -6.50 10.51
C LYS A 318 -5.33 -7.43 11.64
N HIS A 319 -6.65 -7.53 11.82
CA HIS A 319 -7.30 -8.33 12.88
C HIS A 319 -7.11 -7.84 14.32
N ALA A 320 -6.57 -6.62 14.54
CA ALA A 320 -6.48 -6.04 15.87
C ALA A 320 -7.87 -5.62 16.39
N ASN A 321 -8.11 -5.81 17.68
CA ASN A 321 -9.35 -5.35 18.34
C ASN A 321 -9.27 -3.88 18.79
N GLU A 322 -8.06 -3.35 18.91
CA GLU A 322 -7.77 -1.98 19.31
C GLU A 322 -6.63 -1.40 18.47
N GLY A 323 -6.58 -0.08 18.40
CA GLY A 323 -5.58 0.66 17.67
C GLY A 323 -4.40 1.04 18.56
N THR A 324 -3.28 1.34 17.91
CA THR A 324 -2.12 1.95 18.54
C THR A 324 -2.05 3.42 18.14
N LEU A 325 -1.79 4.30 19.12
CA LEU A 325 -1.54 5.70 18.84
C LEU A 325 -0.22 5.86 18.09
N VAL A 326 -0.25 6.48 16.91
CA VAL A 326 0.95 6.67 16.06
C VAL A 326 1.28 8.13 15.80
N ALA A 327 0.32 9.03 15.97
CA ALA A 327 0.58 10.46 16.03
C ALA A 327 -0.40 11.15 16.97
N GLN A 328 0.11 12.05 17.81
CA GLN A 328 -0.68 12.94 18.65
C GLN A 328 0.08 14.24 18.87
N GLY A 329 -0.65 15.29 19.24
CA GLY A 329 -0.09 16.41 19.99
C GLY A 329 -0.10 16.19 21.50
N GLU A 330 0.60 17.04 22.25
CA GLU A 330 0.47 17.03 23.72
C GLU A 330 -0.96 17.41 24.11
N ALA A 331 -1.61 16.57 24.92
CA ALA A 331 -2.99 16.78 25.39
C ALA A 331 -3.13 18.00 26.34
N SER A 332 -2.05 18.66 26.70
CA SER A 332 -2.02 19.75 27.68
C SER A 332 -1.22 20.94 27.17
N GLY A 333 -1.93 21.94 26.64
CA GLY A 333 -1.42 23.31 26.54
C GLY A 333 -0.87 23.73 25.18
N GLY A 334 -1.69 23.69 24.12
CA GLY A 334 -1.64 24.65 23.02
C GLY A 334 -0.27 24.95 22.38
N ASN A 335 0.67 24.01 22.40
CA ASN A 335 1.95 24.21 21.72
C ASN A 335 1.72 24.03 20.21
N LEU A 336 2.47 24.78 19.40
CA LEU A 336 2.44 24.67 17.93
C LEU A 336 2.84 23.26 17.44
N ASN A 337 3.34 22.39 18.32
CA ASN A 337 3.78 21.03 18.01
C ASN A 337 2.64 20.01 17.99
N SER A 338 1.45 20.36 18.48
CA SER A 338 0.31 19.45 18.55
C SER A 338 -0.41 19.22 17.21
N LEU A 339 -1.06 18.07 17.06
CA LEU A 339 -2.04 17.81 16.00
C LEU A 339 -3.36 18.49 16.36
N MET A 340 -3.98 19.17 15.40
CA MET A 340 -5.28 19.79 15.53
C MET A 340 -6.12 19.43 14.30
N GLU A 341 -7.20 18.70 14.53
CA GLU A 341 -8.10 18.20 13.48
C GLU A 341 -7.34 17.57 12.30
N PRO A 342 -6.58 16.48 12.52
CA PRO A 342 -5.89 15.81 11.42
C PRO A 342 -6.90 15.38 10.36
N ILE A 343 -6.63 15.67 9.09
CA ILE A 343 -7.52 15.29 7.98
C ILE A 343 -6.86 14.18 7.17
N GLY A 344 -5.87 14.51 6.36
CA GLY A 344 -5.15 13.58 5.50
C GLY A 344 -4.05 12.84 6.27
N VAL A 345 -3.86 11.56 5.96
CA VAL A 345 -2.81 10.73 6.55
C VAL A 345 -2.23 9.81 5.48
N ILE A 346 -0.90 9.73 5.39
CA ILE A 346 -0.17 8.73 4.61
C ILE A 346 1.02 8.21 5.42
N ALA A 347 1.48 7.00 5.12
CA ALA A 347 2.71 6.46 5.70
C ALA A 347 3.71 6.05 4.62
N ASP A 348 4.99 6.24 4.90
CA ASP A 348 6.05 5.70 4.05
C ASP A 348 6.38 4.24 4.41
N HIS A 349 7.30 3.65 3.66
CA HIS A 349 7.71 2.25 3.80
C HIS A 349 8.57 1.97 5.04
N VAL A 350 9.15 3.00 5.69
CA VAL A 350 9.87 2.87 6.97
C VAL A 350 8.96 3.15 8.17
N GLY A 351 7.71 3.57 7.92
CA GLY A 351 6.68 3.79 8.94
C GLY A 351 6.61 5.22 9.46
N ASN A 352 7.24 6.20 8.81
CA ASN A 352 6.97 7.59 9.12
C ASN A 352 5.54 7.93 8.68
N ILE A 353 4.83 8.67 9.52
CA ILE A 353 3.45 9.08 9.31
C ILE A 353 3.43 10.56 8.98
N TYR A 354 2.86 10.90 7.82
CA TYR A 354 2.67 12.26 7.36
C TYR A 354 1.20 12.61 7.49
N VAL A 355 0.94 13.72 8.17
CA VAL A 355 -0.41 14.11 8.55
C VAL A 355 -0.63 15.56 8.14
N SER A 356 -1.76 15.83 7.49
CA SER A 356 -2.19 17.21 7.29
C SER A 356 -2.79 17.74 8.59
N ASN A 357 -2.25 18.87 9.04
CA ASN A 357 -2.65 19.53 10.28
C ASN A 357 -3.43 20.78 9.90
N ASP A 358 -4.75 20.66 9.84
CA ASP A 358 -5.65 21.63 9.19
C ASP A 358 -5.49 23.05 9.76
N HIS A 359 -5.57 23.17 11.08
CA HIS A 359 -5.49 24.47 11.78
C HIS A 359 -4.07 25.03 11.89
N ALA A 360 -3.04 24.19 11.76
CA ALA A 360 -1.65 24.64 11.74
C ALA A 360 -1.17 24.99 10.32
N PHE A 361 -2.00 24.76 9.29
CA PHE A 361 -1.66 24.99 7.88
C PHE A 361 -0.38 24.27 7.42
N GLN A 362 -0.09 23.11 8.01
CA GLN A 362 1.18 22.40 7.83
C GLN A 362 0.96 20.93 7.54
N ILE A 363 1.93 20.33 6.85
CA ILE A 363 2.13 18.88 6.89
C ILE A 363 3.18 18.58 7.95
N LYS A 364 2.88 17.64 8.83
CA LYS A 364 3.81 17.18 9.88
C LYS A 364 4.12 15.71 9.72
N ARG A 365 5.32 15.32 10.17
CA ARG A 365 5.82 13.94 10.17
C ARG A 365 6.05 13.43 11.58
N TRP A 366 5.60 12.22 11.88
CA TRP A 366 6.00 11.43 13.04
C TRP A 366 6.81 10.23 12.59
N SER A 367 8.03 10.11 13.11
CA SER A 367 8.79 8.87 12.97
C SER A 367 8.27 7.80 13.93
N PRO A 368 8.50 6.50 13.66
CA PRO A 368 8.04 5.43 14.54
C PRO A 368 8.46 5.66 16.01
N GLY A 369 7.47 5.74 16.91
CA GLY A 369 7.69 5.98 18.34
C GLY A 369 7.98 7.44 18.74
N ALA A 370 7.97 8.38 17.79
CA ALA A 370 8.12 9.80 18.09
C ALA A 370 6.94 10.32 18.93
N LYS A 371 7.26 11.14 19.94
CA LYS A 371 6.25 11.78 20.80
C LYS A 371 5.67 13.06 20.19
N GLU A 372 6.44 13.70 19.32
CA GLU A 372 6.10 14.97 18.68
C GLU A 372 6.33 14.86 17.17
N GLY A 373 5.54 15.62 16.41
CA GLY A 373 5.67 15.70 14.97
C GLY A 373 6.56 16.86 14.57
N VAL A 374 7.37 16.65 13.53
CA VAL A 374 8.20 17.70 12.94
C VAL A 374 7.49 18.30 11.73
N PRO A 375 7.48 19.64 11.56
CA PRO A 375 6.98 20.26 10.33
C PRO A 375 7.76 19.78 9.10
N VAL A 376 7.05 19.61 7.99
CA VAL A 376 7.59 19.13 6.70
C VAL A 376 7.51 20.24 5.65
N VAL A 377 6.31 20.78 5.45
CA VAL A 377 6.02 21.90 4.54
C VAL A 377 4.86 22.73 5.10
N GLY A 378 4.73 23.97 4.64
CA GLY A 378 3.67 24.88 5.06
C GLY A 378 4.00 25.71 6.30
N GLU A 379 5.26 25.80 6.70
CA GLU A 379 5.66 26.78 7.71
C GLU A 379 5.38 28.19 7.20
N LYS A 380 4.47 28.91 7.88
CA LYS A 380 4.14 30.29 7.55
C LYS A 380 5.38 31.16 7.71
N GLN A 381 5.93 31.65 6.60
CA GLN A 381 6.83 32.79 6.66
C GLN A 381 6.00 34.03 6.98
N LEU A 382 6.35 34.74 8.07
CA LEU A 382 5.64 35.96 8.45
C LEU A 382 5.61 36.95 7.27
N GLY A 383 4.41 37.31 6.80
CA GLY A 383 4.20 38.38 5.82
C GLY A 383 4.19 37.98 4.34
N SER A 384 4.11 36.69 3.99
CA SER A 384 4.05 36.26 2.58
C SER A 384 2.69 35.71 2.17
N ASP A 385 1.88 36.44 1.38
CA ASP A 385 0.74 35.85 0.62
C ASP A 385 1.23 35.04 -0.60
N GLY A 386 2.30 34.25 -0.39
CA GLY A 386 3.12 33.66 -1.45
C GLY A 386 2.53 32.39 -2.08
N PRO A 387 3.07 31.95 -3.23
CA PRO A 387 2.64 30.73 -3.92
C PRO A 387 2.88 29.42 -3.15
N THR A 388 3.45 29.49 -1.95
CA THR A 388 3.86 28.37 -1.09
C THR A 388 2.96 28.18 0.13
N GLU A 389 2.05 29.11 0.43
CA GLU A 389 1.17 28.98 1.59
C GLU A 389 0.12 27.89 1.36
N LEU A 390 0.07 26.96 2.32
CA LEU A 390 -1.02 26.02 2.47
C LEU A 390 -2.14 26.71 3.25
N SER A 391 -3.39 26.40 2.93
CA SER A 391 -4.53 26.80 3.75
C SER A 391 -5.49 25.64 3.78
N HIS A 392 -5.73 25.13 5.00
CA HIS A 392 -6.52 23.93 5.25
C HIS A 392 -6.07 22.75 4.37
N PRO A 393 -4.85 22.21 4.58
CA PRO A 393 -4.38 21.07 3.80
C PRO A 393 -5.24 19.84 4.11
N TYR A 394 -5.96 19.33 3.12
CA TYR A 394 -6.91 18.25 3.32
C TYR A 394 -6.32 16.90 2.95
N ASP A 395 -5.62 16.82 1.83
CA ASP A 395 -5.11 15.56 1.32
C ASP A 395 -3.67 15.69 0.80
N LEU A 396 -2.95 14.58 0.84
CA LEU A 396 -1.54 14.50 0.48
C LEU A 396 -1.19 13.15 -0.14
N SER A 397 -0.25 13.16 -1.08
CA SER A 397 0.27 11.95 -1.74
C SER A 397 1.73 12.11 -2.08
N PHE A 398 2.46 11.00 -2.13
CA PHE A 398 3.80 10.96 -2.72
C PHE A 398 3.75 10.51 -4.18
N ASP A 399 4.70 10.96 -4.98
CA ASP A 399 5.08 10.28 -6.22
C ASP A 399 6.22 9.27 -5.97
N ARG A 400 6.56 8.43 -6.96
CA ARG A 400 7.66 7.44 -6.88
C ARG A 400 9.03 8.08 -6.69
N GLN A 401 9.17 9.38 -6.93
CA GLN A 401 10.38 10.14 -6.64
C GLN A 401 10.38 10.76 -5.25
N GLY A 402 9.33 10.50 -4.45
CA GLY A 402 9.14 10.99 -3.10
C GLY A 402 8.78 12.47 -3.01
N ASN A 403 8.42 13.11 -4.12
CA ASN A 403 7.89 14.47 -4.07
C ASN A 403 6.51 14.45 -3.42
N LEU A 404 6.24 15.47 -2.60
CA LEU A 404 5.01 15.59 -1.84
C LEU A 404 4.00 16.46 -2.58
N TYR A 405 2.83 15.91 -2.83
CA TYR A 405 1.66 16.61 -3.35
C TYR A 405 0.75 16.96 -2.17
N VAL A 406 0.31 18.21 -2.07
CA VAL A 406 -0.60 18.68 -1.02
C VAL A 406 -1.75 19.43 -1.65
N LEU A 407 -2.97 18.99 -1.36
CA LEU A 407 -4.19 19.68 -1.73
C LEU A 407 -4.63 20.62 -0.61
N SER A 408 -4.65 21.91 -0.92
CA SER A 408 -5.15 22.94 0.00
C SER A 408 -6.60 23.27 -0.31
N TYR A 409 -7.49 22.97 0.63
CA TYR A 409 -8.92 23.29 0.55
C TYR A 409 -9.16 24.81 0.50
N GLY A 410 -8.46 25.56 1.35
CA GLY A 410 -8.62 27.01 1.48
C GLY A 410 -8.12 27.78 0.26
N THR A 411 -6.97 27.38 -0.30
CA THR A 411 -6.41 28.05 -1.49
C THR A 411 -6.95 27.49 -2.81
N ASN A 412 -7.67 26.36 -2.80
CA ASN A 412 -8.18 25.67 -3.99
C ASN A 412 -7.05 25.30 -4.98
N ARG A 413 -5.93 24.82 -4.43
CA ARG A 413 -4.71 24.49 -5.19
C ARG A 413 -4.18 23.13 -4.78
N LEU A 414 -3.71 22.40 -5.78
CA LEU A 414 -2.81 21.29 -5.58
C LEU A 414 -1.37 21.77 -5.81
N GLN A 415 -0.52 21.59 -4.82
CA GLN A 415 0.88 22.02 -4.84
C GLN A 415 1.81 20.80 -4.77
N LYS A 416 2.89 20.82 -5.55
CA LYS A 416 3.98 19.83 -5.51
C LYS A 416 5.22 20.44 -4.89
N PHE A 417 5.75 19.78 -3.87
CA PHE A 417 7.00 20.07 -3.19
C PHE A 417 8.04 19.01 -3.58
N VAL A 418 9.19 19.45 -4.08
CA VAL A 418 10.25 18.56 -4.55
C VAL A 418 11.19 18.24 -3.38
N ILE A 419 11.69 17.01 -3.32
CA ILE A 419 12.72 16.63 -2.34
C ILE A 419 13.91 17.59 -2.44
N ASP A 420 14.39 18.03 -1.27
CA ASP A 420 15.63 18.78 -1.17
C ASP A 420 16.82 17.81 -1.15
N ARG A 421 17.70 17.93 -2.15
CA ARG A 421 18.84 17.01 -2.35
C ARG A 421 20.19 17.69 -2.09
N ASP A 422 20.16 18.93 -1.65
CA ASP A 422 21.32 19.82 -1.51
C ASP A 422 21.81 19.89 -0.05
#